data_AF-Q701W0-F1
#
_entry.id   AF-Q701W0-F1
#
_cell.length_a   1.000
_cell.length_b   1.000
_cell.length_c   1.000
_cell.angle_alpha   90.00
_cell.angle_beta   90.00
_cell.angle_gamma   90.00
#
_symmetry.space_group_name_H-M   'P 1'
#
loop_
_entity.id
_entity.type
_entity.pdbx_description
1 polymer ?
#
loop_
_entity_poly.entity_id
_entity_poly.type
_entity_poly.pdbx_seq_one_letter_code
_entity_poly.pdbx_strand_id
1 'polypeptide(L)'
;MNYKNSLDALLTILNLGGKITQAPCHISLMLNGLRYYSIEVTIHENHFLIQAFEQEASDLFQQVRTILDGKKTDVKKIEVIFR
;
A
#
# COMPACT_ATOMS: atom_id res chain seq x y z
N MET A 1 14.17 -12.23 1.61
CA MET A 1 12.75 -12.60 1.80
C MET A 1 12.24 -13.14 0.48
N ASN A 2 11.45 -14.22 0.49
CA ASN A 2 10.95 -14.84 -0.74
C ASN A 2 9.43 -14.61 -0.78
N TYR A 3 8.98 -13.69 -1.63
CA TYR A 3 7.58 -13.29 -1.73
C TYR A 3 6.93 -13.97 -2.92
N LYS A 4 5.66 -14.37 -2.77
CA LYS A 4 4.91 -15.03 -3.84
C LYS A 4 4.53 -14.06 -4.96
N ASN A 5 4.23 -12.81 -4.60
CA ASN A 5 3.84 -11.73 -5.48
C ASN A 5 3.97 -10.38 -4.72
N SER A 6 3.71 -9.27 -5.39
CA SER A 6 3.83 -7.92 -4.85
C SER A 6 2.82 -7.60 -3.75
N LEU A 7 1.64 -8.22 -3.79
CA LEU A 7 0.65 -8.13 -2.71
C LEU A 7 1.14 -8.83 -1.44
N ASP A 8 1.70 -10.04 -1.57
CA ASP A 8 2.31 -10.81 -0.48
C ASP A 8 3.51 -10.06 0.13
N ALA A 9 4.33 -9.42 -0.71
CA ALA A 9 5.41 -8.55 -0.24
C ALA A 9 4.89 -7.38 0.60
N LEU A 10 3.84 -6.69 0.13
CA LEU A 10 3.25 -5.57 0.84
C LEU A 10 2.71 -6.01 2.20
N LEU A 11 1.85 -7.04 2.22
CA LEU A 11 1.22 -7.52 3.46
C LEU A 11 2.27 -8.00 4.46
N THR A 12 3.31 -8.68 4.00
CA THR A 12 4.41 -9.12 4.86
C THR A 12 5.14 -7.93 5.49
N ILE A 13 5.50 -6.92 4.70
CA ILE A 13 6.19 -5.73 5.22
C ILE A 13 5.30 -4.97 6.22
N LEU A 14 4.01 -4.81 5.93
CA LEU A 14 3.07 -4.14 6.84
C LEU A 14 2.89 -4.90 8.16
N ASN A 15 2.79 -6.24 8.11
CA ASN A 15 2.65 -7.08 9.30
C ASN A 15 3.90 -7.04 10.19
N LEU A 16 5.08 -6.74 9.62
CA LEU A 16 6.32 -6.55 10.36
C LEU A 16 6.46 -5.12 10.94
N GLY A 17 5.40 -4.31 10.89
CA GLY A 17 5.41 -2.92 11.38
C GLY A 17 5.80 -1.90 10.32
N GLY A 18 5.90 -2.31 9.05
CA GLY A 18 6.16 -1.40 7.94
C GLY A 18 5.03 -0.41 7.70
N LYS A 19 5.36 0.72 7.09
CA LYS A 19 4.44 1.83 6.81
C LYS A 19 4.51 2.21 5.34
N ILE A 20 3.35 2.30 4.70
CA ILE A 20 3.22 2.92 3.38
C ILE A 20 3.62 4.38 3.52
N THR A 21 4.64 4.81 2.77
CA THR A 21 5.11 6.20 2.75
C THR A 21 4.57 6.95 1.55
N GLN A 22 4.46 6.27 0.41
CA GLN A 22 3.94 6.87 -0.82
C GLN A 22 3.17 5.83 -1.63
N ALA A 23 1.95 6.17 -2.03
CA ALA A 23 1.09 5.34 -2.87
C ALA A 23 0.32 6.23 -3.86
N PRO A 24 0.44 6.02 -5.18
CA PRO A 24 -0.38 6.70 -6.17
C PRO A 24 -1.87 6.43 -5.94
N CYS A 25 -2.71 7.41 -6.22
CA CYS A 25 -4.16 7.27 -6.08
C CYS A 25 -4.84 6.61 -7.29
N HIS A 26 -4.06 6.24 -8.32
CA HIS A 26 -4.50 5.66 -9.59
C HIS A 26 -3.49 4.62 -10.12
N ILE A 27 -3.94 3.78 -11.06
CA ILE A 27 -3.08 2.86 -11.82
C ILE A 27 -2.53 3.61 -13.03
N SER A 28 -1.23 3.46 -13.30
CA SER A 28 -0.58 4.05 -14.47
C SER A 28 -0.60 3.09 -15.65
N LEU A 29 -0.48 3.64 -16.86
CA LEU A 29 -0.29 2.88 -18.09
C LEU A 29 1.11 3.16 -18.64
N MET A 30 1.86 2.10 -18.93
CA MET A 30 3.13 2.19 -19.63
C MET A 30 2.94 2.45 -21.12
N LEU A 31 4.01 2.86 -21.82
CA LEU A 31 3.96 3.16 -23.26
C LEU A 31 3.50 1.97 -24.12
N ASN A 32 3.73 0.74 -23.67
CA ASN A 32 3.30 -0.49 -24.34
C ASN A 32 1.86 -0.90 -23.96
N GLY A 33 1.13 -0.07 -23.22
CA GLY A 33 -0.25 -0.32 -22.78
C GLY A 33 -0.36 -1.18 -21.52
N LEU A 34 0.76 -1.63 -20.93
CA LEU A 34 0.69 -2.43 -19.71
C LEU A 34 0.26 -1.59 -18.52
N ARG A 35 -0.67 -2.12 -17.72
CA ARG A 35 -1.05 -1.52 -16.43
C ARG A 35 0.09 -1.69 -15.45
N TYR A 36 0.35 -0.66 -14.66
CA TYR A 36 1.44 -0.61 -13.69
C TYR A 36 1.00 0.11 -12.43
N TYR A 37 1.43 -0.42 -11.29
CA TYR A 37 1.24 0.23 -10.00
C TYR A 37 2.46 0.03 -9.11
N SER A 38 2.82 1.07 -8.36
CA SER A 38 3.97 1.06 -7.46
C SER A 38 3.65 1.71 -6.13
N ILE A 39 4.27 1.21 -5.06
CA ILE A 39 4.10 1.72 -3.71
C ILE A 39 5.43 1.71 -2.98
N GLU A 40 5.67 2.75 -2.21
CA GLU A 40 6.81 2.85 -1.31
C GLU A 40 6.39 2.50 0.12
N VAL A 41 7.20 1.66 0.75
CA VAL A 41 7.00 1.15 2.10
C VAL A 41 8.30 1.26 2.87
N THR A 42 8.22 1.63 4.15
CA THR A 42 9.38 1.72 5.04
C THR A 42 9.24 0.79 6.22
N ILE A 43 10.33 0.16 6.64
CA ILE A 43 10.41 -0.64 7.87
C ILE A 43 11.81 -0.54 8.46
N HIS A 44 11.90 -0.17 9.74
CA HIS A 44 13.17 -0.03 10.48
C HIS A 44 14.26 0.68 9.64
N GLU A 45 13.95 1.85 9.08
CA GLU A 45 14.84 2.69 8.24
C GLU A 45 15.15 2.17 6.82
N ASN A 46 14.66 0.99 6.46
CA ASN A 46 14.80 0.46 5.10
C ASN A 46 13.62 0.87 4.22
N HIS A 47 13.92 1.35 3.01
CA HIS A 47 12.94 1.76 2.01
C HIS A 47 12.77 0.67 0.95
N PHE A 48 11.53 0.28 0.69
CA PHE A 48 11.16 -0.74 -0.29
C PHE A 48 10.22 -0.14 -1.32
N LEU A 49 10.52 -0.40 -2.59
CA LEU A 49 9.63 -0.11 -3.71
C LEU A 49 8.99 -1.42 -4.17
N ILE A 50 7.67 -1.54 -4.01
CA ILE A 50 6.90 -2.68 -4.49
C ILE A 50 6.21 -2.27 -5.79
N GLN A 51 6.35 -3.08 -6.83
CA GLN A 51 5.82 -2.80 -8.17
C GLN A 51 5.07 -4.01 -8.69
N ALA A 52 3.99 -3.76 -9.41
CA ALA A 52 3.17 -4.81 -10.00
C ALA A 52 2.67 -4.38 -11.38
N PHE A 53 2.36 -5.38 -12.21
CA PHE A 53 1.87 -5.17 -13.57
C PHE A 53 0.53 -5.87 -13.80
N GLU A 54 -0.24 -5.40 -14.78
CA GLU A 54 -1.49 -6.03 -15.22
C GLU A 54 -2.51 -6.29 -14.09
N GLN A 55 -2.87 -7.56 -13.90
CA GLN A 55 -3.83 -7.96 -12.88
C GLN A 55 -3.28 -7.71 -11.48
N GLU A 56 -1.99 -8.00 -11.28
CA GLU A 56 -1.31 -7.79 -10.00
C GLU A 56 -1.26 -6.30 -9.63
N ALA A 57 -1.11 -5.41 -10.61
CA ALA A 57 -1.21 -3.96 -10.39
C ALA A 57 -2.60 -3.55 -9.87
N SER A 58 -3.64 -4.18 -10.42
CA SER A 58 -5.04 -3.90 -10.04
C SER A 58 -5.34 -4.41 -8.62
N ASP A 59 -4.90 -5.63 -8.31
CA ASP A 59 -5.08 -6.26 -7.00
C ASP A 59 -4.32 -5.48 -5.92
N LEU A 60 -3.05 -5.12 -6.20
CA LEU A 60 -2.22 -4.33 -5.30
C LEU A 60 -2.85 -2.95 -5.05
N PHE A 61 -3.33 -2.28 -6.09
CA PHE A 61 -4.00 -0.98 -5.98
C PHE A 61 -5.25 -1.06 -5.09
N GLN A 62 -6.14 -2.03 -5.34
CA GLN A 62 -7.38 -2.19 -4.55
C GLN A 62 -7.08 -2.45 -3.07
N GLN A 63 -6.09 -3.28 -2.77
CA GLN A 63 -5.69 -3.54 -1.39
C GLN A 63 -5.16 -2.28 -0.71
N VAL A 64 -4.29 -1.52 -1.40
CA VAL A 64 -3.71 -0.28 -0.86
C VAL A 64 -4.80 0.76 -0.60
N ARG A 65 -5.74 0.94 -1.53
CA ARG A 65 -6.89 1.83 -1.33
C ARG A 65 -7.72 1.42 -0.12
N THR A 66 -7.99 0.12 0.03
CA THR A 66 -8.72 -0.41 1.19
C THR A 66 -8.00 -0.12 2.51
N ILE A 67 -6.67 -0.31 2.58
CA ILE A 67 -5.87 -0.02 3.77
C ILE A 67 -5.90 1.48 4.11
N LEU A 68 -5.74 2.34 3.11
CA LEU A 68 -5.71 3.79 3.30
C LEU A 68 -7.08 4.36 3.69
N ASP A 69 -8.17 3.82 3.14
CA ASP A 69 -9.52 4.26 3.47
C ASP A 69 -10.01 3.65 4.80
N GLY A 70 -9.62 2.42 5.14
CA GLY A 70 -9.86 1.82 6.46
C GLY A 70 -9.25 2.67 7.58
N LYS A 71 -8.00 3.14 7.40
CA LYS A 71 -7.34 4.05 8.34
C LYS A 71 -8.03 5.41 8.53
N LYS A 72 -8.77 5.92 7.53
CA LYS A 72 -9.55 7.17 7.71
C LYS A 72 -10.76 6.98 8.62
N THR A 73 -11.26 5.76 8.73
CA THR A 73 -12.45 5.45 9.53
C THR A 73 -12.12 5.40 11.02
N ASP A 74 -10.90 4.97 11.38
CA ASP A 74 -10.44 4.91 12.78
C ASP A 74 -10.02 6.26 13.39
N VAL A 75 -9.87 7.33 12.59
CA VAL A 75 -9.47 8.67 13.09
C VAL A 75 -10.63 9.45 13.72
N LYS A 76 -11.86 8.90 13.75
CA LYS A 76 -13.00 9.54 14.43
C LYS A 76 -13.29 8.87 15.76
N LYS A 77 -12.77 9.48 16.84
CA LYS A 77 -13.49 9.87 18.09
C LYS A 77 -12.53 9.86 19.29
N ILE A 78 -11.64 10.86 19.37
CA ILE A 78 -11.15 11.32 20.68
C ILE A 78 -12.10 12.43 21.11
N GLU A 79 -13.21 12.07 21.75
CA GLU A 79 -14.01 13.04 22.51
C GLU A 79 -13.24 13.34 23.79
N VAL A 80 -12.62 14.53 23.85
CA VAL A 80 -12.11 15.08 25.11
C VAL A 80 -13.32 15.37 25.99
N ILE A 81 -13.53 14.53 27.00
CA ILE A 81 -14.51 14.79 28.06
C ILE A 81 -13.90 15.88 28.94
N PHE A 82 -14.35 17.14 28.75
CA PHE A 82 -14.11 18.18 29.75
C PHE A 82 -15.00 17.87 30.96
N ARG A 83 -14.38 17.70 32.13
CA ARG A 83 -15.04 17.61 33.43
C ARG A 83 -15.40 18.99 33.94
#